data_AF-A0A976D063-F1
#
_entry.id   AF-A0A976D063-F1
#
_cell.length_a   1.000
_cell.length_b   1.000
_cell.length_c   1.000
_cell.angle_alpha   90.00
_cell.angle_beta   90.00
_cell.angle_gamma   90.00
#
_symmetry.space_group_name_H-M   'P 1'
#
loop_
_entity.id
_entity.type
_entity.pdbx_description
1 polymer ?
#
loop_
_entity_poly.entity_id
_entity_poly.type
_entity_poly.pdbx_seq_one_letter_code
_entity_poly.pdbx_strand_id
1 'polypeptide(L)'
;MVRANYENLSRNIYRTDKYLIRFLLNLLLNENYSLKNRDMHIMVDTVNLPLGTVNDTVNGTVNDTIFLLVTEQNTITATQISEHLKLSVRTVRRRINELKKSGKIERIGSDKKGHWRVTE
;
A
#
# COMPACT_ATOMS: atom_id res chain seq x y z
N MET A 1 -20.84 2.56 3.70
CA MET A 1 -21.22 2.02 5.02
C MET A 1 -19.96 1.93 5.87
N VAL A 2 -19.89 2.66 6.99
CA VAL A 2 -18.69 2.80 7.83
C VAL A 2 -18.47 1.49 8.59
N ARG A 3 -17.36 0.80 8.28
CA ARG A 3 -16.98 -0.49 8.91
C ARG A 3 -16.27 -0.32 10.26
N ALA A 4 -16.20 0.88 10.84
CA ALA A 4 -15.40 1.15 12.03
C ALA A 4 -15.84 0.34 13.28
N ASN A 5 -17.12 -0.02 13.37
CA ASN A 5 -17.67 -0.80 14.49
C ASN A 5 -17.83 -2.30 14.20
N TYR A 6 -16.94 -2.89 13.41
CA TYR A 6 -16.97 -4.32 13.09
C TYR A 6 -15.83 -5.05 13.79
N GLU A 7 -16.16 -6.13 14.48
CA GLU A 7 -15.20 -7.05 15.12
C GLU A 7 -15.33 -8.43 14.49
N ASN A 8 -14.21 -9.04 14.13
CA ASN A 8 -14.15 -10.44 13.69
C ASN A 8 -12.80 -11.04 14.07
N LEU A 9 -12.77 -11.67 15.25
CA LEU A 9 -11.58 -12.31 15.82
C LEU A 9 -11.07 -13.45 14.93
N SER A 10 -11.95 -14.22 14.29
CA SER A 10 -11.54 -15.28 13.34
C SER A 10 -10.78 -14.76 12.13
N ARG A 11 -10.89 -13.47 11.82
CA ARG A 11 -10.19 -12.79 10.73
C ARG A 11 -9.17 -11.76 11.22
N ASN A 12 -8.82 -11.75 12.52
CA ASN A 12 -7.95 -10.75 13.16
C ASN A 12 -8.39 -9.30 12.85
N ILE A 13 -9.70 -9.05 12.82
CA ILE A 13 -10.29 -7.74 12.60
C ILE A 13 -10.75 -7.20 13.96
N TYR A 14 -10.09 -6.15 14.43
CA TYR A 14 -10.43 -5.49 15.68
C TYR A 14 -11.30 -4.25 15.43
N ARG A 15 -12.26 -4.04 16.33
CA ARG A 15 -13.13 -2.87 16.33
C ARG A 15 -12.33 -1.60 16.63
N THR A 16 -12.69 -0.47 15.99
CA THR A 16 -12.16 0.85 16.35
C THR A 16 -13.26 1.90 16.47
N ASP A 17 -13.30 2.61 17.58
CA ASP A 17 -14.23 3.71 17.85
C ASP A 17 -13.70 5.07 17.36
N LYS A 18 -12.46 5.12 16.87
CA LYS A 18 -11.76 6.35 16.44
C LYS A 18 -12.56 7.21 15.47
N TYR A 19 -13.30 6.61 14.53
CA TYR A 19 -14.17 7.37 13.64
C TYR A 19 -15.35 7.99 14.36
N LEU A 20 -16.04 7.19 15.19
CA LEU A 20 -17.21 7.64 15.91
C LEU A 20 -16.83 8.79 16.85
N ILE A 21 -15.69 8.67 17.54
CA ILE A 21 -15.14 9.74 18.36
C ILE A 21 -14.88 10.99 17.53
N ARG A 22 -14.15 10.91 16.41
CA ARG A 22 -13.84 12.07 15.55
C ARG A 22 -15.09 12.73 14.95
N PHE A 23 -16.08 11.93 14.55
CA PHE A 23 -17.35 12.42 14.04
C PHE A 23 -18.10 13.20 15.14
N LEU A 24 -18.21 12.63 16.34
CA LEU A 24 -18.87 13.29 17.47
C LEU A 24 -18.13 14.55 17.92
N LEU A 25 -16.80 14.55 17.92
CA LEU A 25 -16.00 15.74 18.23
C LEU A 25 -16.24 16.86 17.21
N ASN A 26 -16.27 16.54 15.92
CA ASN A 26 -16.59 17.54 14.89
C ASN A 26 -18.02 18.07 15.04
N LEU A 27 -18.98 17.20 15.40
CA LEU A 27 -20.38 17.56 15.52
C LEU A 27 -20.71 18.36 16.78
N LEU A 28 -20.15 17.94 17.93
CA LEU A 28 -20.51 18.46 19.25
C LEU A 28 -19.57 19.57 19.72
N LEU A 29 -18.28 19.50 19.34
CA LEU A 29 -17.25 20.44 19.78
C LEU A 29 -16.71 21.30 18.63
N ASN A 30 -17.32 21.21 17.44
CA ASN A 30 -16.92 21.98 16.25
C ASN A 30 -15.47 21.76 15.81
N GLU A 31 -14.90 20.59 16.13
CA GLU A 31 -13.57 20.16 15.74
C GLU A 31 -13.47 19.89 14.22
N ASN A 32 -12.23 19.82 13.71
CA ASN A 32 -11.96 19.69 12.26
C ASN A 32 -11.19 18.41 11.91
N TYR A 33 -11.55 17.27 12.51
CA TYR A 33 -10.93 15.99 12.19
C TYR A 33 -11.28 15.53 10.76
N SER A 34 -10.30 15.00 10.03
CA SER A 34 -10.54 14.42 8.71
C SER A 34 -11.27 13.09 8.79
N LEU A 35 -12.41 12.98 8.09
CA LEU A 35 -13.33 11.84 8.10
C LEU A 35 -13.31 11.04 6.78
N LYS A 36 -12.14 10.95 6.13
CA LYS A 36 -12.00 10.28 4.83
C LYS A 36 -12.12 8.76 4.97
N ASN A 37 -13.04 8.15 4.23
CA ASN A 37 -13.29 6.70 4.27
C ASN A 37 -12.06 5.82 3.99
N ARG A 38 -11.12 6.29 3.17
CA ARG A 38 -9.87 5.57 2.85
C ARG A 38 -8.91 5.45 4.02
N ASP A 39 -8.99 6.35 5.00
CA ASP A 39 -8.09 6.38 6.15
C ASP A 39 -8.69 5.58 7.32
N MET A 40 -9.81 4.87 7.07
CA MET A 40 -10.63 4.17 8.06
C MET A 40 -10.81 2.68 7.76
N HIS A 41 -9.91 2.11 6.97
CA HIS A 41 -9.88 0.66 6.80
C HIS A 41 -9.39 0.01 8.10
N ILE A 42 -10.11 -1.01 8.57
CA ILE A 42 -9.59 -1.88 9.62
C ILE A 42 -8.36 -2.56 9.01
N MET A 43 -7.19 -2.28 9.56
CA MET A 43 -5.98 -3.00 9.19
C MET A 43 -6.20 -4.44 9.61
N VAL A 44 -6.39 -5.32 8.62
CA VAL A 44 -6.28 -6.75 8.83
C VAL A 44 -4.79 -6.98 9.05
N ASP A 45 -4.39 -7.55 10.19
CA ASP A 45 -3.02 -8.02 10.36
C ASP A 45 -2.76 -9.10 9.30
N THR A 46 -2.18 -8.68 8.17
CA THR A 46 -2.08 -9.45 6.93
C THR A 46 -1.09 -10.61 6.99
N VAL A 47 -0.64 -11.01 8.19
CA VAL A 47 0.42 -12.00 8.34
C VAL A 47 -0.04 -13.39 7.83
N ASN A 48 -1.35 -13.66 7.67
CA ASN A 48 -1.87 -15.01 7.36
C ASN A 48 -3.11 -15.11 6.44
N LEU A 49 -3.23 -14.36 5.33
CA LEU A 49 -4.35 -14.55 4.37
C LEU A 49 -3.91 -15.01 2.97
N PRO A 50 -4.58 -16.00 2.36
CA PRO A 50 -4.25 -16.50 1.03
C PRO A 50 -4.54 -15.45 -0.04
N LEU A 51 -3.58 -15.31 -0.95
CA LEU A 51 -3.53 -14.36 -2.06
C LEU A 51 -4.72 -14.53 -3.01
N GLY A 52 -5.75 -13.69 -2.86
CA GLY A 52 -6.80 -13.62 -3.87
C GLY A 52 -8.02 -12.85 -3.40
N THR A 53 -7.92 -11.52 -3.34
CA THR A 53 -9.01 -10.52 -3.56
C THR A 53 -8.74 -9.21 -2.83
N VAL A 54 -7.69 -8.45 -3.19
CA VAL A 54 -7.58 -7.03 -2.75
C VAL A 54 -6.79 -6.23 -3.80
N ASN A 55 -7.40 -5.87 -4.92
CA ASN A 55 -6.70 -5.13 -5.99
C ASN A 55 -6.67 -3.61 -5.83
N ASP A 56 -7.37 -3.03 -4.84
CA ASP A 56 -7.45 -1.56 -4.71
C ASP A 56 -6.96 -0.98 -3.38
N THR A 57 -6.84 -1.79 -2.31
CA THR A 57 -6.44 -1.30 -0.97
C THR A 57 -4.97 -1.54 -0.62
N VAL A 58 -4.24 -2.33 -1.43
CA VAL A 58 -2.80 -2.63 -1.24
C VAL A 58 -1.91 -1.72 -2.11
N ASN A 59 -2.40 -0.55 -2.49
CA ASN A 59 -1.71 0.30 -3.45
C ASN A 59 -0.67 1.24 -2.81
N GLY A 60 -0.83 1.57 -1.52
CA GLY A 60 0.14 2.33 -0.73
C GLY A 60 1.28 1.45 -0.23
N THR A 61 0.96 0.38 0.50
CA THR A 61 1.95 -0.54 1.08
C THR A 61 2.82 -1.25 0.05
N VAL A 62 2.27 -1.63 -1.11
CA VAL A 62 3.07 -2.30 -2.15
C VAL A 62 4.05 -1.34 -2.84
N ASN A 63 3.69 -0.07 -3.01
CA ASN A 63 4.62 0.92 -3.59
C ASN A 63 5.85 1.09 -2.70
N ASP A 64 5.65 1.13 -1.38
CA ASP A 64 6.74 1.20 -0.41
C ASP A 64 7.59 -0.08 -0.44
N THR A 65 6.98 -1.27 -0.59
CA THR A 65 7.74 -2.53 -0.71
C THR A 65 8.57 -2.62 -2.01
N ILE A 66 8.03 -2.15 -3.15
CA ILE A 66 8.76 -2.14 -4.42
C ILE A 66 9.90 -1.13 -4.35
N PHE A 67 9.67 0.04 -3.75
CA PHE A 67 10.69 1.04 -3.55
C PHE A 67 11.83 0.51 -2.66
N LEU A 68 11.51 -0.15 -1.54
CA LEU A 68 12.49 -0.77 -0.66
C LEU A 68 13.32 -1.85 -1.39
N LEU A 69 12.67 -2.74 -2.15
CA LEU A 69 13.37 -3.78 -2.93
C LEU A 69 14.31 -3.18 -3.97
N VAL A 70 13.91 -2.08 -4.61
CA VAL A 70 14.74 -1.36 -5.57
C VAL A 70 15.92 -0.66 -4.89
N THR A 71 15.74 -0.17 -3.66
CA THR A 71 16.83 0.41 -2.86
C THR A 71 17.83 -0.64 -2.36
N GLU A 72 17.36 -1.82 -1.99
CA GLU A 72 18.21 -2.93 -1.54
C GLU A 72 18.95 -3.60 -2.71
N GLN A 73 18.28 -3.75 -3.85
CA GLN A 73 18.81 -4.42 -5.03
C GLN A 73 18.63 -3.54 -6.26
N ASN A 74 19.60 -2.67 -6.51
CA ASN A 74 19.54 -1.74 -7.64
C ASN A 74 19.53 -2.44 -9.01
N THR A 75 19.90 -3.71 -9.15
CA THR A 75 19.86 -4.45 -10.43
C THR A 75 18.55 -5.22 -10.64
N ILE A 76 17.63 -5.20 -9.67
CA ILE A 76 16.42 -6.03 -9.71
C ILE A 76 15.54 -5.74 -10.93
N THR A 77 14.95 -6.79 -11.50
CA THR A 77 14.05 -6.71 -12.66
C THR A 77 12.59 -6.79 -12.24
N ALA A 78 11.69 -6.29 -13.09
CA ALA A 78 10.25 -6.36 -12.82
C ALA A 78 9.73 -7.81 -12.68
N THR A 79 10.38 -8.77 -13.31
CA THR A 79 10.09 -10.21 -13.17
C THR A 79 10.51 -10.74 -11.80
N GLN A 80 11.70 -10.39 -11.32
CA GLN A 80 12.15 -10.77 -9.98
C GLN A 80 11.27 -10.13 -8.89
N ILE A 81 10.89 -8.86 -9.03
CA ILE A 81 9.95 -8.20 -8.10
C ILE A 81 8.59 -8.93 -8.10
N SER A 82 8.13 -9.37 -9.26
CA SER A 82 6.87 -10.12 -9.41
C SER A 82 6.92 -11.46 -8.67
N GLU A 83 8.04 -12.19 -8.77
CA GLU A 83 8.26 -13.44 -8.04
C GLU A 83 8.37 -13.23 -6.53
N HIS A 84 9.16 -12.25 -6.09
CA HIS A 84 9.33 -11.92 -4.67
C HIS A 84 8.03 -11.50 -3.99
N LEU A 85 7.23 -10.66 -4.66
CA LEU A 85 5.98 -10.13 -4.09
C LEU A 85 4.75 -11.00 -4.42
N LYS A 86 4.92 -12.08 -5.21
CA LYS A 86 3.81 -12.89 -5.76
C LYS A 86 2.73 -12.04 -6.43
N LEU A 87 3.15 -10.96 -7.10
CA LEU A 87 2.28 -10.04 -7.82
C LEU A 87 2.36 -10.30 -9.31
N SER A 88 1.32 -9.92 -10.07
CA SER A 88 1.40 -9.97 -11.52
C SER A 88 2.48 -9.01 -12.04
N VAL A 89 3.24 -9.43 -13.05
CA VAL A 89 4.23 -8.57 -13.73
C VAL A 89 3.60 -7.26 -14.23
N ARG A 90 2.33 -7.32 -14.65
CA ARG A 90 1.56 -6.14 -15.09
C ARG A 90 1.37 -5.14 -13.95
N THR A 91 1.02 -5.61 -12.75
CA THR A 91 0.89 -4.77 -11.55
C THR A 91 2.23 -4.15 -11.19
N VAL A 92 3.30 -4.95 -11.17
CA VAL A 92 4.66 -4.46 -10.87
C VAL A 92 5.09 -3.37 -11.84
N ARG A 93 4.91 -3.58 -13.16
CA ARG A 93 5.24 -2.55 -14.17
C ARG A 93 4.46 -1.26 -13.99
N ARG A 94 3.16 -1.36 -13.70
CA ARG A 94 2.33 -0.19 -13.40
C ARG A 94 2.88 0.59 -12.20
N ARG A 95 3.21 -0.11 -11.11
CA ARG A 95 3.73 0.47 -9.87
C ARG A 95 5.10 1.13 -10.06
N ILE A 96 6.01 0.47 -10.77
CA ILE A 96 7.31 1.04 -11.17
C ILE A 96 7.11 2.33 -11.98
N ASN A 97 6.15 2.35 -12.91
CA ASN A 97 5.84 3.56 -13.67
C ASN A 97 5.26 4.69 -12.80
N GLU A 98 4.46 4.36 -11.77
CA GLU A 98 3.99 5.34 -10.78
C GLU A 98 5.19 5.94 -10.00
N LEU A 99 6.13 5.10 -9.55
CA LEU A 99 7.34 5.55 -8.86
C LEU A 99 8.24 6.43 -9.76
N LYS A 100 8.43 6.04 -11.03
CA LYS A 100 9.12 6.85 -12.03
C LYS A 100 8.45 8.21 -12.25
N LYS A 101 7.12 8.23 -12.40
CA LYS A 101 6.34 9.48 -12.58
C LYS A 101 6.44 10.39 -11.37
N SER A 102 6.52 9.82 -10.16
CA SER A 102 6.73 10.58 -8.92
C SER A 102 8.19 11.03 -8.72
N GLY A 103 9.12 10.70 -9.62
CA GLY A 103 10.53 11.09 -9.52
C GLY A 103 11.36 10.26 -8.54
N LYS A 104 10.78 9.25 -7.88
CA LYS A 104 11.45 8.49 -6.82
C LYS A 104 12.52 7.52 -7.33
N ILE A 105 12.32 6.95 -8.52
CA ILE A 105 13.26 5.99 -9.12
C ILE A 105 13.42 6.25 -10.61
N GLU A 106 14.63 5.97 -11.11
CA GLU A 106 14.98 6.05 -12.52
C GLU A 106 15.77 4.80 -12.92
N ARG A 107 15.55 4.27 -14.13
CA ARG A 107 16.36 3.15 -14.65
C ARG A 107 17.50 3.72 -15.49
N ILE A 108 18.74 3.45 -15.11
CA ILE A 108 19.94 3.84 -15.84
C ILE A 108 20.48 2.63 -16.60
N GLY A 109 20.55 2.73 -17.93
CA GLY A 109 21.03 1.66 -18.82
C GLY A 109 19.92 0.78 -19.40
N SER A 110 20.29 -0.36 -19.97
CA SER A 110 19.37 -1.30 -20.64
C SER A 110 18.37 -1.95 -19.68
N ASP A 111 17.16 -2.29 -20.12
CA ASP A 111 16.16 -3.00 -19.30
C ASP A 111 16.67 -4.32 -18.69
N LYS A 112 17.66 -4.98 -19.32
CA LYS A 112 18.23 -6.26 -18.86
C LYS A 112 19.51 -6.12 -18.02
N LYS A 113 20.28 -5.05 -18.22
CA LYS A 113 21.62 -4.88 -17.61
C LYS A 113 21.81 -3.57 -16.84
N GLY A 114 20.84 -2.66 -16.95
CA GLY A 114 20.83 -1.40 -16.24
C GLY A 114 20.52 -1.60 -14.76
N HIS A 115 20.68 -0.53 -14.00
CA HIS A 115 20.38 -0.48 -12.58
C HIS A 115 19.39 0.65 -12.29
N TRP A 116 18.72 0.56 -11.17
CA TRP A 116 17.86 1.59 -10.63
C TRP A 116 18.68 2.60 -9.86
N ARG A 117 18.41 3.87 -10.13
CA ARG A 117 18.85 5.01 -9.33
C ARG A 117 17.63 5.50 -8.54
N VAL A 118 17.84 5.75 -7.26
CA VAL A 118 16.85 6.41 -6.42
C VAL A 118 17.15 7.91 -6.48
N THR A 119 16.13 8.70 -6.82
CA THR A 119 16.19 10.17 -6.80
C THR A 119 15.31 10.62 -5.65
N GLU A 120 15.91 11.30 -4.69
CA GLU A 120 15.24 11.88 -3.51
C GLU A 120 14.46 13.14 -3.88
#